data_AF-A0A1Z7ZMB8-F1
#
_entry.id   AF-A0A1Z7ZMB8-F1
#
_cell.length_a   1.000
_cell.length_b   1.000
_cell.length_c   1.000
_cell.angle_alpha   90.00
_cell.angle_beta   90.00
_cell.angle_gamma   90.00
#
_symmetry.space_group_name_H-M   'P 1'
#
loop_
_entity.id
_entity.type
_entity.pdbx_description
1 polymer ?
#
loop_
_entity_poly.entity_id
_entity_poly.type
_entity_poly.pdbx_seq_one_letter_code
_entity_poly.pdbx_strand_id
1 'polypeptide(L)'
;MKQQLIYSILCFVGFCLNAQQEFHVFPKNDKNTPGREIGDGTIANPWDLKTALKQKPDAVNSGDIIWLHEGIYNGRFISALQSLDTNAYITVSAFEKDKVVLNGNVNSKLSAVLEVKSKQVIYKNFEITCLGGFSRNETDLNFELCVGLRHLTGENRFYNLQIHDNPGLGFGSWKHTAGSIIENCLIYNNGYIGKTEKGLGEGMYVQNKSEATRLIKNNIIFNNYYKGIEVWSASRNADFEYVKNITLEHNILFNNGLPSGFYRDNIIVASADRNGVNIAKNITLSNNVLYHNANFTTKEIRKEAPSLTIGFNKNAPVENVVIKNNIILGRSNTLRILHAKSLTFSNNTVYTEFIHFGLTTLANASHWKFSNNTYYVKNKRPAYRIVGHEDLEFNKWQTTFGIDNNSDSKLTTTFDLKAVLALNKQKENPNTFHLALFNKLGDDVTVDFKDQNLNIGNTYEIYDAENPNVIIKSGVLSEDLKIIFPMQLTAFKKPLHSTKAQKTISNFGVFIIEFETQNTDEVSVKKKDNAIKRFFRWLGF
;
A
#
# COMPACT_ATOMS: atom_id res chain seq x y z
N MET A 1 -12.31 -30.23 -51.07
CA MET A 1 -13.28 -29.44 -50.28
C MET A 1 -13.50 -29.94 -48.85
N LYS A 2 -13.93 -31.19 -48.60
CA LYS A 2 -14.20 -31.68 -47.21
C LYS A 2 -12.99 -31.62 -46.26
N GLN A 3 -11.79 -31.95 -46.75
CA GLN A 3 -10.57 -31.95 -45.93
C GLN A 3 -10.11 -30.54 -45.55
N GLN A 4 -10.17 -29.59 -46.49
CA GLN A 4 -9.88 -28.17 -46.24
C GLN A 4 -10.90 -27.55 -45.27
N LEU A 5 -12.19 -27.91 -45.35
CA LEU A 5 -13.20 -27.45 -44.39
C LEU A 5 -12.91 -27.97 -42.97
N ILE A 6 -12.46 -29.22 -42.83
CA ILE A 6 -12.08 -29.81 -41.53
C ILE A 6 -10.84 -29.12 -40.96
N TYR A 7 -9.81 -28.84 -41.77
CA TYR A 7 -8.63 -28.08 -41.32
C TYR A 7 -8.99 -26.64 -40.95
N SER A 8 -9.86 -25.97 -41.71
CA SER A 8 -10.33 -24.62 -41.36
C SER A 8 -11.15 -24.63 -40.06
N ILE A 9 -12.00 -25.62 -39.83
CA ILE A 9 -12.76 -25.77 -38.58
C ILE A 9 -11.82 -26.08 -37.40
N LEU A 10 -10.85 -26.98 -37.56
CA LEU A 10 -9.87 -27.31 -36.51
C LEU A 10 -8.96 -26.12 -36.17
N CYS A 11 -8.53 -25.35 -37.17
CA CYS A 11 -7.82 -24.10 -36.95
C CYS A 11 -8.71 -23.08 -36.24
N PHE A 12 -9.98 -22.92 -36.65
CA PHE A 12 -10.90 -21.97 -36.02
C PHE A 12 -11.23 -22.34 -34.57
N VAL A 13 -11.40 -23.62 -34.26
CA VAL A 13 -11.55 -24.14 -32.89
C VAL A 13 -10.27 -23.92 -32.08
N GLY A 14 -9.09 -24.13 -32.67
CA GLY A 14 -7.80 -23.79 -32.06
C GLY A 14 -7.59 -22.29 -31.81
N PHE A 15 -8.15 -21.42 -32.66
CA PHE A 15 -8.10 -19.96 -32.51
C PHE A 15 -9.04 -19.46 -31.40
N CYS A 16 -10.24 -20.04 -31.25
CA CYS A 16 -11.15 -19.70 -30.15
C CYS A 16 -10.61 -20.16 -28.78
N LEU A 17 -9.80 -21.22 -28.74
CA LEU A 17 -9.18 -21.72 -27.51
C LEU A 17 -7.98 -20.87 -27.01
N ASN A 18 -7.46 -19.96 -27.83
CA ASN A 18 -6.32 -19.10 -27.49
C ASN A 18 -6.68 -17.60 -27.45
N ALA A 19 -7.96 -17.24 -27.58
CA ALA A 19 -8.41 -15.87 -27.38
C ALA A 19 -8.63 -15.62 -25.90
N GLN A 20 -8.11 -14.50 -25.39
CA GLN A 20 -8.44 -13.98 -24.05
C GLN A 20 -9.96 -13.97 -23.86
N GLN A 21 -10.44 -14.69 -22.86
CA GLN A 21 -11.85 -14.76 -22.50
C GLN A 21 -12.17 -13.76 -21.38
N GLU A 22 -13.43 -13.33 -21.37
CA GLU A 22 -13.98 -12.49 -20.32
C GLU A 22 -15.12 -13.24 -19.62
N PHE A 23 -15.04 -13.25 -18.30
CA PHE A 23 -16.04 -13.85 -17.43
C PHE A 23 -16.66 -12.77 -16.55
N HIS A 24 -17.93 -12.93 -16.22
CA HIS A 24 -18.70 -11.96 -15.47
C HIS A 24 -19.20 -12.55 -14.16
N VAL A 25 -19.09 -11.73 -13.12
CA VAL A 25 -19.43 -12.09 -11.75
C VAL A 25 -20.35 -11.02 -11.19
N PHE A 26 -21.45 -11.46 -10.58
CA PHE A 26 -22.41 -10.58 -9.91
C PHE A 26 -22.62 -11.03 -8.46
N PRO A 27 -23.05 -10.13 -7.56
CA PRO A 27 -23.49 -10.52 -6.23
C PRO A 27 -24.63 -11.53 -6.31
N LYS A 28 -24.71 -12.45 -5.34
CA LYS A 28 -25.82 -13.43 -5.28
C LYS A 28 -27.19 -12.79 -5.13
N ASN A 29 -27.21 -11.60 -4.52
CA ASN A 29 -28.39 -10.80 -4.24
C ASN A 29 -28.61 -9.68 -5.26
N ASP A 30 -27.90 -9.70 -6.39
CA ASP A 30 -28.24 -8.79 -7.50
C ASP A 30 -29.69 -9.04 -7.93
N LYS A 31 -30.43 -7.95 -8.17
CA LYS A 31 -31.88 -8.01 -8.43
C LYS A 31 -32.21 -8.55 -9.82
N ASN A 32 -31.35 -8.30 -10.80
CA ASN A 32 -31.63 -8.55 -12.20
C ASN A 32 -30.82 -9.73 -12.74
N THR A 33 -29.55 -9.81 -12.35
CA THR A 33 -28.56 -10.75 -12.87
C THR A 33 -27.78 -11.40 -11.72
N PRO A 34 -28.44 -12.15 -10.81
CA PRO A 34 -27.75 -12.75 -9.67
C PRO A 34 -26.67 -13.74 -10.13
N GLY A 35 -25.47 -13.63 -9.55
CA GLY A 35 -24.40 -14.59 -9.76
C GLY A 35 -24.75 -15.96 -9.19
N ARG A 36 -24.46 -17.04 -9.93
CA ARG A 36 -24.84 -18.41 -9.56
C ARG A 36 -23.65 -19.36 -9.55
N GLU A 37 -23.74 -20.39 -8.70
CA GLU A 37 -22.75 -21.48 -8.65
C GLU A 37 -22.78 -22.35 -9.91
N ILE A 38 -23.95 -22.46 -10.54
CA ILE A 38 -24.17 -23.23 -11.79
C ILE A 38 -24.07 -22.37 -13.06
N GLY A 39 -23.62 -21.12 -12.95
CA GLY A 39 -23.39 -20.25 -14.12
C GLY A 39 -22.25 -20.77 -15.00
N ASP A 40 -22.11 -20.23 -16.20
CA ASP A 40 -21.01 -20.50 -17.13
C ASP A 40 -20.01 -19.33 -17.22
N GLY A 41 -20.25 -18.26 -16.46
CA GLY A 41 -19.39 -17.08 -16.42
C GLY A 41 -19.68 -16.09 -17.55
N THR A 42 -20.64 -16.36 -18.43
CA THR A 42 -21.12 -15.35 -19.40
C THR A 42 -21.92 -14.25 -18.70
N ILE A 43 -22.12 -13.11 -19.36
CA ILE A 43 -22.98 -12.04 -18.84
C ILE A 43 -24.44 -12.50 -18.60
N ALA A 44 -24.92 -13.46 -19.40
CA ALA A 44 -26.27 -14.00 -19.30
C ALA A 44 -26.42 -15.02 -18.17
N ASN A 45 -25.37 -15.79 -17.87
CA ASN A 45 -25.34 -16.77 -16.78
C ASN A 45 -24.08 -16.58 -15.91
N PRO A 46 -23.96 -15.44 -15.19
CA PRO A 46 -22.74 -15.10 -14.51
C PRO A 46 -22.47 -16.00 -13.31
N TRP A 47 -21.20 -16.09 -12.93
CA TRP A 47 -20.81 -16.77 -11.70
C TRP A 47 -21.10 -15.93 -10.47
N ASP A 48 -21.26 -16.60 -9.33
CA ASP A 48 -21.01 -15.96 -8.04
C ASP A 48 -19.49 -15.86 -7.77
N LEU A 49 -19.08 -14.93 -6.90
CA LEU A 49 -17.65 -14.67 -6.64
C LEU A 49 -16.89 -15.89 -6.10
N LYS A 50 -17.55 -16.71 -5.26
CA LYS A 50 -16.94 -17.93 -4.71
C LYS A 50 -16.59 -18.92 -5.83
N THR A 51 -17.48 -19.04 -6.81
CA THR A 51 -17.34 -19.95 -7.96
C THR A 51 -16.27 -19.46 -8.90
N ALA A 52 -16.31 -18.18 -9.28
CA ALA A 52 -15.33 -17.56 -10.16
C ALA A 52 -13.89 -17.68 -9.61
N LEU A 53 -13.68 -17.42 -8.31
CA LEU A 53 -12.37 -17.48 -7.67
C LEU A 53 -11.81 -18.91 -7.48
N LYS A 54 -12.63 -19.93 -7.75
CA LYS A 54 -12.25 -21.35 -7.65
C LYS A 54 -12.19 -22.05 -9.01
N GLN A 55 -12.32 -21.31 -10.10
CA GLN A 55 -12.20 -21.89 -11.42
C GLN A 55 -10.85 -22.54 -11.63
N LYS A 56 -10.88 -23.62 -12.40
CA LYS A 56 -9.70 -24.41 -12.75
C LYS A 56 -9.09 -23.89 -14.05
N PRO A 57 -7.81 -24.20 -14.33
CA PRO A 57 -7.14 -23.74 -15.53
C PRO A 57 -7.82 -24.14 -16.85
N ASP A 58 -8.59 -25.23 -16.89
CA ASP A 58 -9.35 -25.64 -18.08
C ASP A 58 -10.53 -24.71 -18.40
N ALA A 59 -11.05 -23.99 -17.39
CA ALA A 59 -12.14 -23.01 -17.56
C ALA A 59 -11.62 -21.57 -17.66
N VAL A 60 -10.66 -21.18 -16.81
CA VAL A 60 -10.07 -19.84 -16.80
C VAL A 60 -8.56 -19.96 -16.99
N ASN A 61 -8.08 -19.53 -18.15
CA ASN A 61 -6.72 -19.67 -18.62
C ASN A 61 -5.89 -18.40 -18.40
N SER A 62 -4.59 -18.54 -18.61
CA SER A 62 -3.64 -17.43 -18.64
C SER A 62 -4.06 -16.32 -19.62
N GLY A 63 -4.14 -15.08 -19.15
CA GLY A 63 -4.57 -13.92 -19.93
C GLY A 63 -6.04 -13.56 -19.74
N ASP A 64 -6.89 -14.47 -19.27
CA ASP A 64 -8.33 -14.21 -19.11
C ASP A 64 -8.65 -13.14 -18.07
N ILE A 65 -9.83 -12.53 -18.20
CA ILE A 65 -10.34 -11.52 -17.28
C ILE A 65 -11.63 -12.00 -16.63
N ILE A 66 -11.71 -11.87 -15.31
CA ILE A 66 -12.91 -12.02 -14.50
C ILE A 66 -13.34 -10.62 -14.06
N TRP A 67 -14.42 -10.13 -14.65
CA TRP A 67 -15.06 -8.88 -14.32
C TRP A 67 -16.02 -9.04 -13.15
N LEU A 68 -15.80 -8.25 -12.11
CA LEU A 68 -16.71 -8.09 -10.98
C LEU A 68 -17.62 -6.90 -11.28
N HIS A 69 -18.92 -7.13 -11.36
CA HIS A 69 -19.91 -6.06 -11.56
C HIS A 69 -20.32 -5.43 -10.24
N GLU A 70 -20.89 -4.23 -10.32
CA GLU A 70 -21.31 -3.39 -9.20
C GLU A 70 -22.04 -4.17 -8.10
N GLY A 71 -21.69 -3.87 -6.85
CA GLY A 71 -22.46 -4.31 -5.69
C GLY A 71 -21.63 -4.84 -4.52
N ILE A 72 -22.36 -5.32 -3.51
CA ILE A 72 -21.79 -5.81 -2.24
C ILE A 72 -21.79 -7.34 -2.24
N TYR A 73 -20.60 -7.91 -2.30
CA TYR A 73 -20.33 -9.34 -2.21
C TYR A 73 -20.15 -9.75 -0.76
N ASN A 74 -21.26 -10.10 -0.11
CA ASN A 74 -21.25 -10.59 1.27
C ASN A 74 -20.64 -11.99 1.35
N GLY A 75 -19.49 -12.12 1.99
CA GLY A 75 -18.78 -13.39 2.08
C GLY A 75 -17.33 -13.25 2.52
N ARG A 76 -16.74 -14.39 2.83
CA ARG A 76 -15.29 -14.56 2.93
C ARG A 76 -14.86 -15.56 1.87
N PHE A 77 -13.84 -15.23 1.10
CA PHE A 77 -13.53 -15.90 -0.16
C PHE A 77 -12.13 -16.48 -0.17
N ILE A 78 -11.96 -17.57 -0.93
CA ILE A 78 -10.65 -18.14 -1.25
C ILE A 78 -10.48 -18.04 -2.75
N SER A 79 -9.40 -17.38 -3.19
CA SER A 79 -8.94 -17.49 -4.57
C SER A 79 -7.95 -18.64 -4.71
N ALA A 80 -8.26 -19.57 -5.60
CA ALA A 80 -7.42 -20.70 -5.98
C ALA A 80 -7.06 -20.70 -7.47
N LEU A 81 -7.32 -19.59 -8.18
CA LEU A 81 -7.01 -19.40 -9.60
C LEU A 81 -5.52 -19.62 -9.90
N GLN A 82 -5.19 -20.22 -11.04
CA GLN A 82 -3.81 -20.48 -11.43
C GLN A 82 -3.60 -20.18 -12.92
N SER A 83 -2.76 -19.18 -13.21
CA SER A 83 -2.17 -19.04 -14.54
C SER A 83 -1.13 -20.14 -14.74
N LEU A 84 -1.20 -20.86 -15.86
CA LEU A 84 -0.22 -21.90 -16.21
C LEU A 84 0.97 -21.35 -17.00
N ASP A 85 0.78 -20.25 -17.74
CA ASP A 85 1.85 -19.51 -18.40
C ASP A 85 2.57 -18.58 -17.41
N THR A 86 3.90 -18.74 -17.29
CA THR A 86 4.77 -17.93 -16.42
C THR A 86 4.90 -16.47 -16.86
N ASN A 87 4.47 -16.13 -18.08
CA ASN A 87 4.57 -14.78 -18.64
C ASN A 87 3.22 -14.06 -18.73
N ALA A 88 2.12 -14.71 -18.34
CA ALA A 88 0.77 -14.15 -18.39
C ALA A 88 0.06 -14.25 -17.04
N TYR A 89 -0.94 -13.40 -16.84
CA TYR A 89 -1.73 -13.31 -15.61
C TYR A 89 -3.21 -13.48 -15.93
N ILE A 90 -3.95 -14.11 -15.01
CA ILE A 90 -5.41 -13.95 -14.96
C ILE A 90 -5.69 -12.60 -14.30
N THR A 91 -6.68 -11.84 -14.76
CA THR A 91 -7.08 -10.58 -14.13
C THR A 91 -8.43 -10.72 -13.44
N VAL A 92 -8.53 -10.32 -12.18
CA VAL A 92 -9.78 -10.13 -11.44
C VAL A 92 -9.92 -8.64 -11.17
N SER A 93 -10.92 -8.00 -11.77
CA SER A 93 -11.07 -6.54 -11.73
C SER A 93 -12.53 -6.15 -11.57
N ALA A 94 -12.81 -5.04 -10.91
CA ALA A 94 -14.09 -4.36 -11.12
C ALA A 94 -14.28 -4.02 -12.60
N PHE A 95 -15.51 -4.13 -13.09
CA PHE A 95 -15.90 -3.77 -14.43
C PHE A 95 -15.96 -2.24 -14.55
N GLU A 96 -15.17 -1.66 -15.46
CA GLU A 96 -15.13 -0.20 -15.68
C GLU A 96 -14.94 0.62 -14.39
N LYS A 97 -15.93 1.46 -14.02
CA LYS A 97 -15.96 2.29 -12.79
C LYS A 97 -16.92 1.71 -11.73
N ASP A 98 -17.34 0.46 -11.86
CA ASP A 98 -18.29 -0.17 -10.94
C ASP A 98 -17.77 -0.19 -9.50
N LYS A 99 -18.66 0.15 -8.56
CA LYS A 99 -18.36 0.07 -7.14
C LYS A 99 -18.52 -1.36 -6.64
N VAL A 100 -17.41 -2.08 -6.57
CA VAL A 100 -17.35 -3.47 -6.10
C VAL A 100 -16.83 -3.54 -4.68
N VAL A 101 -17.64 -4.08 -3.76
CA VAL A 101 -17.28 -4.20 -2.35
C VAL A 101 -17.35 -5.65 -1.88
N LEU A 102 -16.22 -6.19 -1.44
CA LEU A 102 -16.15 -7.48 -0.77
C LEU A 102 -16.38 -7.24 0.73
N ASN A 103 -17.54 -7.63 1.24
CA ASN A 103 -17.93 -7.44 2.63
C ASN A 103 -17.76 -8.73 3.45
N GLY A 104 -16.76 -8.74 4.33
CA GLY A 104 -16.44 -9.88 5.20
C GLY A 104 -17.14 -9.90 6.55
N ASN A 105 -18.02 -8.93 6.86
CA ASN A 105 -18.81 -8.92 8.10
C ASN A 105 -19.99 -9.92 7.99
N VAL A 106 -19.63 -11.20 7.97
CA VAL A 106 -20.53 -12.35 7.88
C VAL A 106 -20.01 -13.44 8.82
N ASN A 107 -20.90 -14.32 9.29
CA ASN A 107 -20.48 -15.52 10.00
C ASN A 107 -19.72 -16.46 9.05
N SER A 108 -18.45 -16.71 9.33
CA SER A 108 -17.61 -17.56 8.50
C SER A 108 -16.46 -18.19 9.29
N LYS A 109 -16.07 -19.41 8.90
CA LYS A 109 -14.89 -20.08 9.45
C LYS A 109 -13.56 -19.53 8.89
N LEU A 110 -13.61 -18.77 7.79
CA LEU A 110 -12.41 -18.17 7.20
C LEU A 110 -12.01 -16.94 8.01
N SER A 111 -10.72 -16.72 8.18
CA SER A 111 -10.20 -15.62 9.00
C SER A 111 -10.00 -14.31 8.24
N ALA A 112 -10.31 -14.28 6.94
CA ALA A 112 -10.09 -13.12 6.09
C ALA A 112 -11.22 -12.93 5.08
N VAL A 113 -11.46 -11.68 4.65
CA VAL A 113 -12.39 -11.38 3.56
C VAL A 113 -11.92 -12.04 2.27
N LEU A 114 -10.62 -11.97 1.96
CA LEU A 114 -10.02 -12.63 0.81
C LEU A 114 -8.73 -13.38 1.19
N GLU A 115 -8.75 -14.71 1.12
CA GLU A 115 -7.56 -15.56 1.13
C GLU A 115 -7.08 -15.83 -0.29
N VAL A 116 -5.87 -15.37 -0.63
CA VAL A 116 -5.26 -15.55 -1.95
C VAL A 116 -4.28 -16.71 -1.91
N LYS A 117 -4.70 -17.84 -2.49
CA LYS A 117 -3.90 -19.04 -2.73
C LYS A 117 -3.66 -19.26 -4.23
N SER A 118 -3.74 -18.18 -5.00
CA SER A 118 -3.61 -18.19 -6.46
C SER A 118 -2.15 -18.09 -6.93
N LYS A 119 -1.93 -18.32 -8.22
CA LYS A 119 -0.63 -18.14 -8.89
C LYS A 119 -0.80 -17.23 -10.10
N GLN A 120 -0.04 -16.13 -10.15
CA GLN A 120 -0.05 -15.17 -11.26
C GLN A 120 -1.43 -14.64 -11.59
N VAL A 121 -2.06 -14.02 -10.59
CA VAL A 121 -3.33 -13.30 -10.74
C VAL A 121 -3.13 -11.83 -10.41
N ILE A 122 -3.75 -10.96 -11.20
CA ILE A 122 -3.89 -9.53 -10.94
C ILE A 122 -5.23 -9.30 -10.25
N TYR A 123 -5.24 -8.62 -9.11
CA TYR A 123 -6.44 -8.15 -8.40
C TYR A 123 -6.48 -6.63 -8.45
N LYS A 124 -7.55 -6.03 -8.99
CA LYS A 124 -7.59 -4.56 -9.08
C LYS A 124 -8.97 -3.90 -9.00
N ASN A 125 -8.98 -2.64 -8.58
CA ASN A 125 -10.13 -1.72 -8.65
C ASN A 125 -11.35 -2.10 -7.79
N PHE A 126 -11.18 -2.78 -6.65
CA PHE A 126 -12.30 -3.10 -5.75
C PHE A 126 -11.97 -2.90 -4.28
N GLU A 127 -13.01 -2.84 -3.44
CA GLU A 127 -12.91 -2.64 -2.00
C GLU A 127 -12.97 -3.96 -1.22
N ILE A 128 -12.25 -4.04 -0.10
CA ILE A 128 -12.24 -5.17 0.84
C ILE A 128 -12.43 -4.64 2.26
N THR A 129 -13.56 -4.97 2.89
CA THR A 129 -13.97 -4.35 4.16
C THR A 129 -14.91 -5.21 4.99
N CYS A 130 -15.11 -4.81 6.25
CA CYS A 130 -16.30 -5.18 7.03
C CYS A 130 -17.26 -3.98 7.10
N LEU A 131 -18.49 -4.13 6.62
CA LEU A 131 -19.55 -3.12 6.69
C LEU A 131 -20.53 -3.41 7.83
N GLY A 132 -21.33 -2.43 8.25
CA GLY A 132 -22.35 -2.60 9.28
C GLY A 132 -21.79 -2.66 10.70
N GLY A 133 -22.53 -3.28 11.62
CA GLY A 133 -22.14 -3.40 13.04
C GLY A 133 -21.16 -4.54 13.29
N PHE A 134 -20.02 -4.25 13.92
CA PHE A 134 -19.06 -5.23 14.41
C PHE A 134 -18.26 -4.64 15.58
N SER A 135 -17.71 -5.48 16.46
CA SER A 135 -16.85 -5.00 17.54
C SER A 135 -15.40 -4.81 17.08
N ARG A 136 -14.73 -3.80 17.66
CA ARG A 136 -13.29 -3.56 17.54
C ARG A 136 -12.55 -3.76 18.85
N ASN A 137 -13.17 -4.35 19.85
CA ASN A 137 -12.53 -4.61 21.13
C ASN A 137 -12.53 -6.12 21.39
N GLU A 138 -11.33 -6.69 21.50
CA GLU A 138 -11.12 -8.13 21.69
C GLU A 138 -11.76 -8.67 22.98
N THR A 139 -12.14 -7.80 23.92
CA THR A 139 -12.87 -8.19 25.14
C THR A 139 -14.37 -8.36 24.95
N ASP A 140 -14.94 -7.85 23.86
CA ASP A 140 -16.38 -7.93 23.63
C ASP A 140 -16.77 -9.35 23.18
N LEU A 141 -17.92 -9.84 23.66
CA LEU A 141 -18.41 -11.20 23.36
C LEU A 141 -18.66 -11.44 21.87
N ASN A 142 -18.96 -10.40 21.11
CA ASN A 142 -19.23 -10.44 19.67
C ASN A 142 -18.02 -10.02 18.82
N PHE A 143 -16.82 -9.90 19.39
CA PHE A 143 -15.62 -9.63 18.63
C PHE A 143 -15.25 -10.83 17.75
N GLU A 144 -15.01 -10.55 16.47
CA GLU A 144 -14.52 -11.53 15.51
C GLU A 144 -13.36 -10.94 14.73
N LEU A 145 -12.20 -11.60 14.82
CA LEU A 145 -11.02 -11.22 14.04
C LEU A 145 -11.30 -11.50 12.55
N CYS A 146 -11.25 -10.45 11.74
CA CYS A 146 -11.36 -10.56 10.29
C CYS A 146 -10.25 -9.76 9.62
N VAL A 147 -9.35 -10.45 8.95
CA VAL A 147 -8.29 -9.85 8.12
C VAL A 147 -8.88 -9.38 6.79
N GLY A 148 -8.44 -8.24 6.25
CA GLY A 148 -8.86 -7.81 4.91
C GLY A 148 -8.43 -8.83 3.85
N LEU A 149 -7.14 -8.88 3.55
CA LEU A 149 -6.56 -9.76 2.54
C LEU A 149 -5.42 -10.60 3.13
N ARG A 150 -5.44 -11.91 2.91
CA ARG A 150 -4.34 -12.84 3.24
C ARG A 150 -3.77 -13.44 1.97
N HIS A 151 -2.63 -12.91 1.52
CA HIS A 151 -1.87 -13.44 0.41
C HIS A 151 -0.91 -14.52 0.90
N LEU A 152 -1.28 -15.77 0.62
CA LEU A 152 -0.65 -16.95 1.20
C LEU A 152 0.37 -17.60 0.26
N THR A 153 0.09 -17.64 -1.04
CA THR A 153 0.97 -18.27 -2.04
C THR A 153 0.98 -17.51 -3.36
N GLY A 154 1.99 -17.82 -4.18
CA GLY A 154 2.07 -17.40 -5.57
C GLY A 154 2.52 -15.95 -5.78
N GLU A 155 3.02 -15.69 -6.96
CA GLU A 155 3.43 -14.36 -7.41
C GLU A 155 2.22 -13.63 -7.99
N ASN A 156 1.51 -12.87 -7.16
CA ASN A 156 0.29 -12.15 -7.56
C ASN A 156 0.55 -10.64 -7.60
N ARG A 157 -0.32 -9.90 -8.27
CA ARG A 157 -0.25 -8.44 -8.35
C ARG A 157 -1.54 -7.83 -7.83
N PHE A 158 -1.42 -6.74 -7.07
CA PHE A 158 -2.54 -6.07 -6.43
C PHE A 158 -2.45 -4.59 -6.76
N TYR A 159 -3.45 -4.07 -7.48
CA TYR A 159 -3.46 -2.70 -7.97
C TYR A 159 -4.71 -1.96 -7.54
N ASN A 160 -4.57 -0.75 -7.01
CA ASN A 160 -5.72 0.13 -6.76
C ASN A 160 -6.85 -0.55 -5.94
N LEU A 161 -6.48 -1.33 -4.93
CA LEU A 161 -7.42 -1.90 -3.98
C LEU A 161 -7.64 -0.92 -2.83
N GLN A 162 -8.87 -0.84 -2.34
CA GLN A 162 -9.16 -0.20 -1.06
C GLN A 162 -9.39 -1.26 0.01
N ILE A 163 -8.55 -1.32 1.03
CA ILE A 163 -8.66 -2.30 2.11
C ILE A 163 -8.87 -1.56 3.42
N HIS A 164 -10.09 -1.59 3.94
CA HIS A 164 -10.43 -0.76 5.07
C HIS A 164 -11.43 -1.38 6.03
N ASP A 165 -11.46 -0.81 7.24
CA ASP A 165 -12.44 -1.15 8.26
C ASP A 165 -12.54 -2.63 8.66
N ASN A 166 -11.48 -3.41 8.42
CA ASN A 166 -11.44 -4.80 8.85
C ASN A 166 -11.02 -4.87 10.34
N PRO A 167 -11.74 -5.59 11.23
CA PRO A 167 -11.35 -5.80 12.64
C PRO A 167 -10.21 -6.83 12.74
N GLY A 168 -9.10 -6.52 12.08
CA GLY A 168 -7.94 -7.37 11.90
C GLY A 168 -6.92 -6.66 11.02
N LEU A 169 -5.86 -7.35 10.62
CA LEU A 169 -4.84 -6.78 9.74
C LEU A 169 -5.44 -6.40 8.36
N GLY A 170 -4.94 -5.36 7.72
CA GLY A 170 -5.37 -4.96 6.38
C GLY A 170 -4.93 -5.95 5.32
N PHE A 171 -3.61 -6.05 5.09
CA PHE A 171 -3.01 -6.90 4.06
C PHE A 171 -1.87 -7.77 4.63
N GLY A 172 -2.10 -9.07 4.74
CA GLY A 172 -1.07 -10.05 5.10
C GLY A 172 -0.40 -10.64 3.86
N SER A 173 0.83 -10.24 3.56
CA SER A 173 1.64 -10.75 2.46
C SER A 173 2.71 -11.72 2.99
N TRP A 174 2.35 -13.00 3.05
CA TRP A 174 3.10 -14.02 3.80
C TRP A 174 4.31 -14.55 3.04
N LYS A 175 5.18 -15.31 3.74
CA LYS A 175 6.50 -15.73 3.24
C LYS A 175 6.54 -16.44 1.88
N HIS A 176 5.47 -17.10 1.43
CA HIS A 176 5.42 -17.86 0.16
C HIS A 176 4.90 -17.03 -1.04
N THR A 177 4.97 -15.71 -0.96
CA THR A 177 4.38 -14.79 -1.96
C THR A 177 5.43 -13.93 -2.68
N ALA A 178 6.52 -14.56 -3.07
CA ALA A 178 7.66 -13.89 -3.68
C ALA A 178 7.31 -13.16 -4.99
N GLY A 179 8.14 -12.21 -5.42
CA GLY A 179 8.02 -11.50 -6.71
C GLY A 179 6.77 -10.62 -6.85
N SER A 180 5.90 -10.59 -5.85
CA SER A 180 4.59 -9.97 -5.95
C SER A 180 4.68 -8.45 -5.93
N ILE A 181 3.66 -7.81 -6.52
CA ILE A 181 3.56 -6.35 -6.60
C ILE A 181 2.30 -5.90 -5.88
N ILE A 182 2.44 -4.93 -4.97
CA ILE A 182 1.33 -4.28 -4.28
C ILE A 182 1.47 -2.78 -4.55
N GLU A 183 0.61 -2.23 -5.39
CA GLU A 183 0.79 -0.88 -5.92
C GLU A 183 -0.50 -0.07 -6.01
N ASN A 184 -0.42 1.23 -5.70
CA ASN A 184 -1.53 2.18 -5.73
C ASN A 184 -2.71 1.84 -4.79
N CYS A 185 -2.53 0.98 -3.79
CA CYS A 185 -3.60 0.62 -2.86
C CYS A 185 -3.80 1.68 -1.77
N LEU A 186 -5.05 1.82 -1.30
CA LEU A 186 -5.42 2.55 -0.10
C LEU A 186 -5.69 1.55 1.03
N ILE A 187 -4.92 1.60 2.12
CA ILE A 187 -5.03 0.64 3.23
C ILE A 187 -5.18 1.38 4.55
N TYR A 188 -6.40 1.40 5.09
CA TYR A 188 -6.71 2.31 6.20
C TYR A 188 -7.77 1.79 7.16
N ASN A 189 -7.81 2.34 8.37
CA ASN A 189 -8.85 2.02 9.36
C ASN A 189 -8.95 0.53 9.73
N ASN A 190 -7.91 -0.27 9.49
CA ASN A 190 -7.88 -1.69 9.84
C ASN A 190 -7.35 -1.89 11.26
N GLY A 191 -7.79 -2.97 11.90
CA GLY A 191 -7.34 -3.41 13.21
C GLY A 191 -8.36 -3.20 14.33
N TYR A 192 -7.92 -3.41 15.55
CA TYR A 192 -8.77 -3.50 16.74
C TYR A 192 -7.98 -3.17 18.02
N ILE A 193 -8.68 -3.05 19.14
CA ILE A 193 -8.12 -2.92 20.48
C ILE A 193 -8.01 -4.32 21.09
N GLY A 194 -6.79 -4.75 21.40
CA GLY A 194 -6.55 -6.02 22.07
C GLY A 194 -6.87 -5.98 23.56
N LYS A 195 -6.85 -7.14 24.21
CA LYS A 195 -7.15 -7.31 25.66
C LYS A 195 -6.33 -6.44 26.62
N THR A 196 -5.18 -5.92 26.17
CA THR A 196 -4.30 -5.04 26.96
C THR A 196 -4.47 -3.56 26.61
N GLU A 197 -5.59 -3.19 25.99
CA GLU A 197 -5.92 -1.85 25.47
C GLU A 197 -4.99 -1.32 24.37
N LYS A 198 -4.05 -2.15 23.91
CA LYS A 198 -3.16 -1.82 22.81
C LYS A 198 -3.88 -2.04 21.48
N GLY A 199 -3.68 -1.11 20.55
CA GLY A 199 -4.04 -1.35 19.16
C GLY A 199 -3.27 -2.53 18.56
N LEU A 200 -3.98 -3.36 17.79
CA LEU A 200 -3.50 -4.52 17.03
C LEU A 200 -4.06 -4.45 15.60
N GLY A 201 -3.43 -5.18 14.68
CA GLY A 201 -3.79 -5.15 13.26
C GLY A 201 -3.03 -4.06 12.50
N GLU A 202 -1.99 -4.48 11.79
CA GLU A 202 -1.19 -3.65 10.92
C GLU A 202 -1.96 -3.30 9.64
N GLY A 203 -1.58 -2.20 8.99
CA GLY A 203 -2.00 -1.96 7.60
C GLY A 203 -1.48 -3.07 6.69
N MET A 204 -0.19 -3.39 6.77
CA MET A 204 0.43 -4.50 6.06
C MET A 204 1.39 -5.29 6.94
N TYR A 205 1.35 -6.61 6.80
CA TYR A 205 2.34 -7.53 7.37
C TYR A 205 3.06 -8.24 6.22
N VAL A 206 4.39 -8.17 6.17
CA VAL A 206 5.16 -8.53 4.98
C VAL A 206 6.33 -9.45 5.32
N GLN A 207 6.37 -10.58 4.61
CA GLN A 207 7.43 -11.59 4.66
C GLN A 207 7.76 -12.13 3.29
N ASN A 208 9.01 -12.47 3.02
CA ASN A 208 9.41 -13.07 1.76
C ASN A 208 10.58 -14.04 1.98
N LYS A 209 10.38 -15.31 1.62
CA LYS A 209 11.39 -16.37 1.71
C LYS A 209 12.27 -16.51 0.47
N SER A 210 11.89 -15.88 -0.64
CA SER A 210 12.54 -16.05 -1.94
C SER A 210 13.64 -15.00 -2.17
N GLU A 211 14.44 -15.24 -3.19
CA GLU A 211 15.40 -14.27 -3.73
C GLU A 211 14.74 -13.23 -4.65
N ALA A 212 13.56 -13.53 -5.21
CA ALA A 212 12.80 -12.55 -5.98
C ALA A 212 12.33 -11.40 -5.07
N THR A 213 12.56 -10.17 -5.50
CA THR A 213 12.17 -8.97 -4.75
C THR A 213 10.66 -8.77 -4.78
N ARG A 214 10.05 -8.56 -3.62
CA ARG A 214 8.67 -8.05 -3.52
C ARG A 214 8.66 -6.53 -3.62
N LEU A 215 7.75 -5.99 -4.43
CA LEU A 215 7.59 -4.55 -4.60
C LEU A 215 6.30 -4.06 -3.92
N ILE A 216 6.43 -3.07 -3.04
CA ILE A 216 5.31 -2.35 -2.41
C ILE A 216 5.49 -0.88 -2.77
N LYS A 217 4.65 -0.38 -3.68
CA LYS A 217 4.89 0.89 -4.36
C LYS A 217 3.68 1.82 -4.38
N ASN A 218 3.90 3.11 -4.15
CA ASN A 218 2.88 4.15 -4.32
C ASN A 218 1.55 3.90 -3.58
N ASN A 219 1.59 3.20 -2.44
CA ASN A 219 0.41 2.96 -1.62
C ASN A 219 0.20 4.12 -0.64
N ILE A 220 -1.06 4.36 -0.26
CA ILE A 220 -1.45 5.27 0.81
C ILE A 220 -1.94 4.44 2.00
N ILE A 221 -1.24 4.50 3.14
CA ILE A 221 -1.50 3.62 4.30
C ILE A 221 -1.60 4.43 5.59
N PHE A 222 -2.79 4.49 6.19
CA PHE A 222 -3.03 5.41 7.30
C PHE A 222 -4.08 4.94 8.28
N ASN A 223 -4.06 5.52 9.49
CA ASN A 223 -5.06 5.27 10.53
C ASN A 223 -5.36 3.77 10.73
N ASN A 224 -4.37 2.89 10.63
CA ASN A 224 -4.53 1.52 11.11
C ASN A 224 -4.37 1.53 12.63
N TYR A 225 -5.03 0.62 13.36
CA TYR A 225 -5.03 0.62 14.82
C TYR A 225 -3.66 0.31 15.41
N TYR A 226 -2.77 -0.32 14.63
CA TYR A 226 -1.40 -0.59 15.01
C TYR A 226 -0.40 0.05 14.03
N LYS A 227 0.53 -0.69 13.44
CA LYS A 227 1.56 -0.12 12.55
C LYS A 227 1.05 0.03 11.11
N GLY A 228 1.75 0.84 10.31
CA GLY A 228 1.51 0.97 8.88
C GLY A 228 1.97 -0.29 8.14
N ILE A 229 3.27 -0.46 7.95
CA ILE A 229 3.89 -1.66 7.38
C ILE A 229 4.83 -2.32 8.41
N GLU A 230 4.61 -3.61 8.66
CA GLU A 230 5.55 -4.49 9.34
C GLU A 230 6.27 -5.41 8.35
N VAL A 231 7.52 -5.10 8.03
CA VAL A 231 8.44 -6.07 7.43
C VAL A 231 9.03 -6.88 8.57
N TRP A 232 8.38 -7.98 8.92
CA TRP A 232 8.53 -8.58 10.25
C TRP A 232 8.33 -10.10 10.30
N SER A 233 8.94 -10.72 11.31
CA SER A 233 8.54 -12.03 11.83
C SER A 233 8.49 -12.01 13.35
N ALA A 234 7.40 -12.53 13.91
CA ALA A 234 7.26 -12.75 15.35
C ALA A 234 7.92 -14.06 15.82
N SER A 235 8.42 -14.91 14.91
CA SER A 235 9.08 -16.17 15.28
C SER A 235 10.37 -15.88 16.04
N ARG A 236 10.54 -16.56 17.18
CA ARG A 236 11.71 -16.41 18.06
C ARG A 236 12.79 -17.45 17.83
N ASN A 237 12.45 -18.55 17.17
CA ASN A 237 13.33 -19.71 16.98
C ASN A 237 13.25 -20.14 15.51
N ALA A 238 13.59 -19.24 14.60
CA ALA A 238 13.55 -19.57 13.18
C ALA A 238 14.68 -20.54 12.81
N ASP A 239 14.40 -21.37 11.81
CA ASP A 239 15.29 -22.37 11.22
C ASP A 239 15.67 -22.04 9.77
N PHE A 240 15.01 -21.05 9.15
CA PHE A 240 15.37 -20.51 7.84
C PHE A 240 14.98 -19.03 7.71
N GLU A 241 15.49 -18.37 6.66
CA GLU A 241 15.29 -16.95 6.36
C GLU A 241 14.02 -16.67 5.58
N TYR A 242 13.22 -15.70 6.01
CA TYR A 242 11.99 -15.30 5.30
C TYR A 242 11.51 -13.87 5.54
N VAL A 243 12.39 -12.99 6.01
CA VAL A 243 12.16 -11.54 6.03
C VAL A 243 13.23 -10.90 5.14
N LYS A 244 13.17 -11.12 3.81
CA LYS A 244 14.21 -10.62 2.90
C LYS A 244 13.71 -10.15 1.55
N ASN A 245 14.52 -9.36 0.84
CA ASN A 245 14.30 -8.97 -0.55
C ASN A 245 12.95 -8.25 -0.75
N ILE A 246 12.80 -7.09 -0.12
CA ILE A 246 11.58 -6.25 -0.17
C ILE A 246 11.95 -4.82 -0.51
N THR A 247 11.23 -4.22 -1.45
CA THR A 247 11.35 -2.80 -1.80
C THR A 247 10.05 -2.06 -1.46
N LEU A 248 10.17 -1.00 -0.67
CA LEU A 248 9.13 -0.04 -0.31
C LEU A 248 9.44 1.29 -1.00
N GLU A 249 8.70 1.62 -2.06
CA GLU A 249 8.98 2.79 -2.90
C GLU A 249 7.78 3.75 -3.00
N HIS A 250 8.00 5.07 -2.87
CA HIS A 250 6.96 6.08 -3.12
C HIS A 250 5.69 5.96 -2.26
N ASN A 251 5.71 5.21 -1.17
CA ASN A 251 4.53 5.06 -0.32
C ASN A 251 4.34 6.28 0.60
N ILE A 252 3.09 6.60 0.89
CA ILE A 252 2.69 7.66 1.81
C ILE A 252 2.04 6.98 3.01
N LEU A 253 2.66 7.09 4.19
CA LEU A 253 2.17 6.47 5.42
C LEU A 253 2.00 7.50 6.51
N PHE A 254 0.83 7.51 7.14
CA PHE A 254 0.58 8.50 8.17
C PHE A 254 -0.39 8.08 9.26
N ASN A 255 -0.17 8.63 10.47
CA ASN A 255 -1.11 8.50 11.60
C ASN A 255 -1.47 7.06 11.98
N ASN A 256 -0.64 6.07 11.63
CA ASN A 256 -0.83 4.70 12.08
C ASN A 256 -0.68 4.61 13.61
N GLY A 257 -1.54 3.80 14.21
CA GLY A 257 -1.74 3.64 15.65
C GLY A 257 -2.81 4.59 16.20
N LEU A 258 -2.99 5.77 15.60
CA LEU A 258 -3.80 6.85 16.17
C LEU A 258 -5.24 6.46 16.54
N PRO A 259 -5.97 5.62 15.77
CA PRO A 259 -7.31 5.17 16.16
C PRO A 259 -7.36 4.37 17.46
N SER A 260 -6.24 3.80 17.92
CA SER A 260 -6.15 3.15 19.24
C SER A 260 -5.87 4.14 20.39
N GLY A 261 -5.57 5.40 20.07
CA GLY A 261 -5.20 6.46 21.01
C GLY A 261 -3.69 6.68 21.16
N PHE A 262 -2.87 5.91 20.44
CA PHE A 262 -1.40 6.01 20.52
C PHE A 262 -0.76 5.91 19.15
N TYR A 263 0.27 6.69 18.88
CA TYR A 263 1.07 6.49 17.68
C TYR A 263 1.85 5.17 17.74
N ARG A 264 2.05 4.59 16.56
CA ARG A 264 2.85 3.39 16.30
C ARG A 264 3.62 3.61 15.00
N ASP A 265 4.66 2.82 14.78
CA ASP A 265 5.48 2.94 13.58
C ASP A 265 4.65 2.97 12.29
N ASN A 266 4.92 3.96 11.44
CA ASN A 266 4.49 3.88 10.06
C ASN A 266 5.20 2.72 9.36
N ILE A 267 6.51 2.54 9.58
CA ILE A 267 7.26 1.37 9.08
C ILE A 267 8.17 0.80 10.16
N ILE A 268 8.16 -0.52 10.30
CA ILE A 268 9.22 -1.27 10.99
C ILE A 268 9.81 -2.36 10.10
N VAL A 269 11.14 -2.49 10.14
CA VAL A 269 11.89 -3.58 9.50
C VAL A 269 12.69 -4.30 10.57
N ALA A 270 12.30 -5.54 10.90
CA ALA A 270 12.98 -6.30 11.96
C ALA A 270 12.60 -7.79 11.97
N SER A 271 13.18 -8.54 12.91
CA SER A 271 12.79 -9.91 13.25
C SER A 271 12.88 -10.12 14.76
N ALA A 272 11.97 -10.93 15.32
CA ALA A 272 12.02 -11.36 16.72
C ALA A 272 13.00 -12.51 16.97
N ASP A 273 13.62 -13.05 15.92
CA ASP A 273 14.43 -14.26 15.99
C ASP A 273 15.59 -14.14 16.98
N ARG A 274 15.78 -15.19 17.79
CA ARG A 274 16.81 -15.27 18.83
C ARG A 274 18.00 -16.13 18.40
N ASN A 275 17.83 -16.92 17.34
CA ASN A 275 18.88 -17.78 16.79
C ASN A 275 19.79 -17.04 15.81
N GLY A 276 19.37 -15.87 15.32
CA GLY A 276 20.11 -15.11 14.30
C GLY A 276 20.04 -15.75 12.91
N VAL A 277 19.02 -16.58 12.66
CA VAL A 277 18.79 -17.23 11.37
C VAL A 277 17.89 -16.36 10.51
N ASN A 278 16.68 -16.04 10.98
CA ASN A 278 15.75 -15.20 10.23
C ASN A 278 16.04 -13.72 10.51
N ILE A 279 17.04 -13.18 9.83
CA ILE A 279 17.42 -11.78 9.87
C ILE A 279 16.67 -11.01 8.78
N ALA A 280 16.15 -9.83 9.12
CA ALA A 280 15.58 -8.93 8.12
C ALA A 280 16.72 -8.40 7.21
N LYS A 281 16.72 -8.74 5.92
CA LYS A 281 17.82 -8.38 5.03
C LYS A 281 17.46 -8.00 3.60
N ASN A 282 18.32 -7.24 2.92
CA ASN A 282 18.11 -6.79 1.54
C ASN A 282 16.78 -6.03 1.39
N ILE A 283 16.62 -4.99 2.21
CA ILE A 283 15.39 -4.19 2.26
C ILE A 283 15.70 -2.78 1.77
N THR A 284 14.90 -2.28 0.82
CA THR A 284 15.05 -0.90 0.32
C THR A 284 13.82 -0.08 0.68
N LEU A 285 14.02 1.06 1.32
CA LEU A 285 13.02 2.10 1.57
C LEU A 285 13.44 3.35 0.80
N SER A 286 12.72 3.70 -0.27
CA SER A 286 13.05 4.88 -1.06
C SER A 286 11.87 5.77 -1.42
N ASN A 287 12.08 7.08 -1.33
CA ASN A 287 11.11 8.10 -1.74
C ASN A 287 9.76 7.99 -0.99
N ASN A 288 9.74 7.45 0.23
CA ASN A 288 8.52 7.36 1.03
C ASN A 288 8.31 8.64 1.85
N VAL A 289 7.05 8.98 2.11
CA VAL A 289 6.64 10.06 3.02
C VAL A 289 5.99 9.43 4.24
N LEU A 290 6.61 9.59 5.40
CA LEU A 290 6.14 9.06 6.69
C LEU A 290 5.77 10.23 7.60
N TYR A 291 4.56 10.22 8.14
CA TYR A 291 4.07 11.34 8.93
C TYR A 291 3.29 10.90 10.17
N HIS A 292 3.45 11.62 11.27
CA HIS A 292 2.49 11.63 12.37
C HIS A 292 2.12 13.07 12.69
N ASN A 293 0.86 13.27 13.06
CA ASN A 293 0.32 14.55 13.50
C ASN A 293 1.28 15.21 14.51
N ALA A 294 1.86 16.32 14.06
CA ALA A 294 2.83 17.11 14.82
C ALA A 294 2.61 18.59 14.53
N ASN A 295 2.25 19.36 15.54
CA ASN A 295 2.14 20.81 15.37
C ASN A 295 3.54 21.45 15.34
N PHE A 296 3.95 21.88 14.15
CA PHE A 296 5.26 22.50 13.89
C PHE A 296 5.34 23.97 14.32
N THR A 297 4.22 24.62 14.66
CA THR A 297 4.18 26.01 15.18
C THR A 297 4.20 26.04 16.71
N THR A 298 3.45 25.15 17.37
CA THR A 298 3.39 25.03 18.85
C THR A 298 4.41 24.05 19.44
N LYS A 299 5.29 23.46 18.60
CA LYS A 299 6.41 22.58 18.99
C LYS A 299 5.97 21.34 19.75
N GLU A 300 4.90 20.70 19.29
CA GLU A 300 4.31 19.48 19.84
C GLU A 300 5.18 18.21 19.63
N ILE A 301 6.47 18.27 19.95
CA ILE A 301 7.43 17.20 19.64
C ILE A 301 7.63 16.18 20.77
N ARG A 302 7.09 16.43 21.98
CA ARG A 302 7.49 15.73 23.22
C ARG A 302 6.79 14.39 23.49
N LYS A 303 5.76 14.01 22.73
CA LYS A 303 5.10 12.71 22.87
C LYS A 303 5.70 11.70 21.91
N GLU A 304 5.64 10.41 22.23
CA GLU A 304 6.11 9.39 21.31
C GLU A 304 5.24 9.33 20.05
N ALA A 305 5.89 9.30 18.90
CA ALA A 305 5.29 9.02 17.60
C ALA A 305 6.41 8.54 16.67
N PRO A 306 6.83 7.27 16.79
CA PRO A 306 7.88 6.73 15.96
C PRO A 306 7.34 6.54 14.55
N SER A 307 8.07 7.01 13.53
CA SER A 307 7.67 6.85 12.13
C SER A 307 8.43 5.71 11.46
N LEU A 308 9.73 5.56 11.77
CA LEU A 308 10.57 4.52 11.21
C LEU A 308 11.39 3.82 12.31
N THR A 309 11.26 2.49 12.39
CA THR A 309 12.08 1.65 13.25
C THR A 309 12.83 0.58 12.47
N ILE A 310 14.11 0.44 12.77
CA ILE A 310 15.02 -0.52 12.17
C ILE A 310 15.60 -1.41 13.26
N GLY A 311 15.34 -2.71 13.15
CA GLY A 311 15.75 -3.72 14.13
C GLY A 311 14.84 -3.81 15.36
N PHE A 312 14.94 -4.93 16.07
CA PHE A 312 14.17 -5.20 17.29
C PHE A 312 14.89 -6.15 18.26
N ASN A 313 15.50 -7.22 17.74
CA ASN A 313 16.23 -8.19 18.54
C ASN A 313 17.73 -8.10 18.24
N LYS A 314 18.57 -8.01 19.28
CA LYS A 314 20.03 -7.96 19.16
C LYS A 314 20.65 -9.19 18.48
N ASN A 315 20.00 -10.34 18.56
CA ASN A 315 20.46 -11.58 17.93
C ASN A 315 20.08 -11.66 16.44
N ALA A 316 19.17 -10.80 15.97
CA ALA A 316 18.79 -10.70 14.57
C ALA A 316 18.91 -9.23 14.08
N PRO A 317 20.12 -8.64 14.14
CA PRO A 317 20.34 -7.26 13.69
C PRO A 317 20.15 -7.20 12.17
N VAL A 318 19.43 -6.19 11.67
CA VAL A 318 19.11 -6.13 10.23
C VAL A 318 20.37 -6.01 9.37
N GLU A 319 20.32 -6.53 8.15
CA GLU A 319 21.46 -6.57 7.23
C GLU A 319 21.10 -5.99 5.85
N ASN A 320 22.01 -5.21 5.27
CA ASN A 320 21.85 -4.64 3.93
C ASN A 320 20.50 -3.93 3.74
N VAL A 321 20.18 -3.01 4.67
CA VAL A 321 18.99 -2.16 4.57
C VAL A 321 19.39 -0.79 4.03
N VAL A 322 18.75 -0.37 2.95
CA VAL A 322 18.98 0.90 2.26
C VAL A 322 17.77 1.80 2.48
N ILE A 323 17.98 2.98 3.05
CA ILE A 323 16.95 3.97 3.38
C ILE A 323 17.37 5.28 2.73
N LYS A 324 16.73 5.65 1.62
CA LYS A 324 17.14 6.83 0.85
C LYS A 324 16.00 7.73 0.40
N ASN A 325 16.25 9.04 0.35
CA ASN A 325 15.30 10.03 -0.18
C ASN A 325 13.93 10.03 0.54
N ASN A 326 13.86 9.59 1.80
CA ASN A 326 12.59 9.55 2.54
C ASN A 326 12.39 10.84 3.34
N ILE A 327 11.13 11.22 3.51
CA ILE A 327 10.70 12.28 4.42
C ILE A 327 10.08 11.60 5.64
N ILE A 328 10.72 11.74 6.80
CA ILE A 328 10.40 10.98 8.02
C ILE A 328 10.05 11.94 9.13
N LEU A 329 8.75 12.19 9.28
CA LEU A 329 8.20 13.17 10.21
C LEU A 329 7.45 12.44 11.32
N GLY A 330 7.74 12.81 12.57
CA GLY A 330 7.11 12.24 13.75
C GLY A 330 7.23 13.18 14.93
N ARG A 331 7.38 12.63 16.14
CA ARG A 331 7.51 13.41 17.38
C ARG A 331 8.81 13.05 18.11
N SER A 332 8.75 12.52 19.33
CA SER A 332 9.95 12.48 20.18
C SER A 332 10.99 11.45 19.74
N ASN A 333 10.55 10.36 19.12
CA ASN A 333 11.34 9.18 18.77
C ASN A 333 11.10 8.75 17.32
N THR A 334 11.02 9.72 16.40
CA THR A 334 10.62 9.54 14.99
C THR A 334 11.44 8.47 14.26
N LEU A 335 12.76 8.45 14.49
CA LEU A 335 13.69 7.48 13.89
C LEU A 335 14.34 6.66 14.99
N ARG A 336 14.23 5.33 14.88
CA ARG A 336 14.82 4.38 15.83
C ARG A 336 15.65 3.34 15.07
N ILE A 337 16.93 3.24 15.39
CA ILE A 337 17.85 2.23 14.88
C ILE A 337 18.30 1.38 16.07
N LEU A 338 17.52 0.33 16.34
CA LEU A 338 17.66 -0.46 17.55
C LEU A 338 18.73 -1.54 17.39
N HIS A 339 18.67 -2.30 16.28
CA HIS A 339 19.61 -3.40 16.00
C HIS A 339 19.84 -3.55 14.49
N ALA A 340 21.01 -3.12 14.04
CA ALA A 340 21.41 -3.14 12.65
C ALA A 340 22.91 -3.47 12.51
N LYS A 341 23.22 -4.37 11.59
CA LYS A 341 24.58 -4.79 11.27
C LYS A 341 25.13 -4.04 10.06
N SER A 342 24.30 -3.75 9.05
CA SER A 342 24.71 -2.90 7.93
C SER A 342 23.54 -2.06 7.41
N LEU A 343 23.81 -0.78 7.18
CA LEU A 343 22.83 0.23 6.81
C LEU A 343 23.41 1.23 5.81
N THR A 344 22.60 1.61 4.83
CA THR A 344 22.80 2.85 4.08
C THR A 344 21.64 3.78 4.39
N PHE A 345 21.93 4.96 4.94
CA PHE A 345 20.93 5.97 5.29
C PHE A 345 21.35 7.30 4.64
N SER A 346 20.72 7.65 3.51
CA SER A 346 21.20 8.79 2.71
C SER A 346 20.10 9.67 2.13
N ASN A 347 20.34 10.97 2.02
CA ASN A 347 19.39 11.94 1.44
C ASN A 347 18.02 11.95 2.13
N ASN A 348 17.93 11.57 3.41
CA ASN A 348 16.67 11.59 4.14
C ASN A 348 16.48 12.91 4.88
N THR A 349 15.23 13.33 5.02
CA THR A 349 14.86 14.43 5.92
C THR A 349 14.13 13.86 7.13
N VAL A 350 14.61 14.17 8.33
CA VAL A 350 14.04 13.65 9.59
C VAL A 350 13.64 14.81 10.50
N TYR A 351 12.42 14.81 11.01
CA TYR A 351 11.98 15.74 12.07
C TYR A 351 11.76 14.96 13.37
N THR A 352 12.53 15.26 14.41
CA THR A 352 12.48 14.49 15.67
C THR A 352 12.94 15.27 16.88
N GLU A 353 12.55 14.83 18.09
CA GLU A 353 13.25 15.27 19.30
C GLU A 353 14.58 14.53 19.46
N PHE A 354 14.55 13.21 19.36
CA PHE A 354 15.70 12.33 19.45
C PHE A 354 15.71 11.31 18.32
N ILE A 355 16.89 11.02 17.82
CA ILE A 355 17.17 9.84 17.02
C ILE A 355 17.64 8.78 18.01
N HIS A 356 16.97 7.63 18.06
CA HIS A 356 17.29 6.59 19.03
C HIS A 356 18.20 5.53 18.40
N PHE A 357 19.28 5.21 19.10
CA PHE A 357 20.18 4.11 18.78
C PHE A 357 20.22 3.11 19.93
N GLY A 358 20.18 1.82 19.62
CA GLY A 358 20.49 0.78 20.60
C GLY A 358 21.99 0.72 20.90
N LEU A 359 22.39 0.65 22.17
CA LEU A 359 23.81 0.63 22.55
C LEU A 359 24.63 -0.44 21.80
N THR A 360 24.11 -1.67 21.77
CA THR A 360 24.81 -2.80 21.12
C THR A 360 24.94 -2.66 19.60
N THR A 361 24.09 -1.85 18.96
CA THR A 361 24.13 -1.71 17.50
C THR A 361 25.31 -0.87 17.01
N LEU A 362 25.87 -0.03 17.88
CA LEU A 362 26.95 0.90 17.56
C LEU A 362 28.29 0.20 17.29
N ALA A 363 28.47 -1.03 17.78
CA ALA A 363 29.63 -1.86 17.44
C ALA A 363 29.72 -2.15 15.92
N ASN A 364 28.61 -1.99 15.18
CA ASN A 364 28.56 -2.16 13.73
C ASN A 364 28.60 -0.83 12.95
N ALA A 365 28.83 0.31 13.61
CA ALA A 365 28.75 1.63 12.95
C ALA A 365 29.72 1.77 11.76
N SER A 366 30.87 1.08 11.78
CA SER A 366 31.83 1.02 10.67
C SER A 366 31.26 0.40 9.38
N HIS A 367 30.18 -0.37 9.48
CA HIS A 367 29.48 -0.98 8.33
C HIS A 367 28.30 -0.12 7.84
N TRP A 368 28.14 1.08 8.40
CA TRP A 368 27.05 1.99 8.05
C TRP A 368 27.55 3.09 7.12
N LYS A 369 26.67 3.50 6.20
CA LYS A 369 26.92 4.59 5.25
C LYS A 369 25.85 5.65 5.43
N PHE A 370 26.16 6.66 6.22
CA PHE A 370 25.26 7.78 6.48
C PHE A 370 25.80 9.01 5.75
N SER A 371 24.97 9.69 4.95
CA SER A 371 25.41 10.84 4.15
C SER A 371 24.24 11.68 3.63
N ASN A 372 24.44 12.99 3.48
CA ASN A 372 23.50 13.93 2.87
C ASN A 372 22.10 13.93 3.52
N ASN A 373 22.00 13.53 4.79
CA ASN A 373 20.76 13.61 5.55
C ASN A 373 20.58 15.01 6.12
N THR A 374 19.33 15.41 6.34
CA THR A 374 19.00 16.62 7.09
C THR A 374 18.15 16.24 8.29
N TYR A 375 18.67 16.49 9.49
CA TYR A 375 17.98 16.22 10.74
C TYR A 375 17.51 17.53 11.36
N TYR A 376 16.21 17.69 11.56
CA TYR A 376 15.62 18.79 12.32
C TYR A 376 15.40 18.32 13.75
N VAL A 377 16.26 18.77 14.66
CA VAL A 377 16.34 18.33 16.05
C VAL A 377 16.10 19.48 17.03
N LYS A 378 15.75 19.16 18.27
CA LYS A 378 15.32 20.17 19.25
C LYS A 378 16.51 20.89 19.91
N ASN A 379 16.49 22.23 19.88
CA ASN A 379 17.55 23.18 20.30
C ASN A 379 18.00 23.17 21.79
N LYS A 380 17.70 22.15 22.60
CA LYS A 380 18.05 22.17 24.03
C LYS A 380 18.70 20.90 24.54
N ARG A 381 18.88 19.90 23.68
CA ARG A 381 19.39 18.59 24.07
C ARG A 381 20.20 17.99 22.92
N PRO A 382 21.24 17.22 23.22
CA PRO A 382 21.84 16.35 22.24
C PRO A 382 20.76 15.39 21.69
N ALA A 383 20.71 15.24 20.37
CA ALA A 383 19.61 14.59 19.69
C ALA A 383 19.87 13.11 19.38
N TYR A 384 21.13 12.66 19.47
CA TYR A 384 21.53 11.30 19.14
C TYR A 384 21.54 10.48 20.43
N ARG A 385 20.37 9.93 20.78
CA ARG A 385 20.18 9.18 22.01
C ARG A 385 20.64 7.74 21.87
N ILE A 386 21.66 7.37 22.62
CA ILE A 386 22.05 5.98 22.82
C ILE A 386 21.27 5.46 24.01
N VAL A 387 20.21 4.69 23.74
CA VAL A 387 19.23 4.29 24.74
C VAL A 387 19.91 3.55 25.89
N GLY A 388 19.77 4.09 27.11
CA GLY A 388 20.35 3.53 28.33
C GLY A 388 21.82 3.86 28.56
N HIS A 389 22.42 4.77 27.80
CA HIS A 389 23.83 5.15 27.92
C HIS A 389 24.03 6.67 27.99
N GLU A 390 24.02 7.35 26.84
CA GLU A 390 24.27 8.81 26.76
C GLU A 390 23.54 9.41 25.55
N ASP A 391 23.37 10.74 25.55
CA ASP A 391 22.89 11.50 24.40
C ASP A 391 24.08 12.27 23.79
N LEU A 392 24.33 12.12 22.48
CA LEU A 392 25.42 12.77 21.76
C LEU A 392 24.93 13.97 20.93
N GLU A 393 25.78 14.99 20.85
CA GLU A 393 25.61 16.08 19.88
C GLU A 393 26.02 15.59 18.48
N PHE A 394 25.53 16.26 17.43
CA PHE A 394 25.77 15.81 16.06
C PHE A 394 27.26 15.75 15.68
N ASN A 395 28.03 16.78 16.02
CA ASN A 395 29.48 16.79 15.75
C ASN A 395 30.20 15.67 16.53
N LYS A 396 29.72 15.36 17.74
CA LYS A 396 30.28 14.26 18.55
C LYS A 396 29.90 12.91 17.95
N TRP A 397 28.68 12.76 17.44
CA TRP A 397 28.24 11.58 16.68
C TRP A 397 29.14 11.34 15.46
N GLN A 398 29.34 12.36 14.63
CA GLN A 398 30.20 12.29 13.44
C GLN A 398 31.64 11.91 13.80
N THR A 399 32.24 12.59 14.78
CA THR A 399 33.64 12.33 15.15
C THR A 399 33.85 11.00 15.88
N THR A 400 32.87 10.54 16.66
CA THR A 400 32.98 9.28 17.42
C THR A 400 32.90 8.07 16.49
N PHE A 401 32.03 8.10 15.47
CA PHE A 401 31.79 6.95 14.60
C PHE A 401 32.37 7.09 13.20
N GLY A 402 32.86 8.27 12.81
CA GLY A 402 33.43 8.50 11.47
C GLY A 402 32.40 8.42 10.33
N ILE A 403 31.11 8.61 10.63
CA ILE A 403 30.00 8.51 9.68
C ILE A 403 29.18 9.79 9.67
N ASP A 404 28.33 9.95 8.65
CA ASP A 404 27.38 11.08 8.55
C ASP A 404 28.03 12.46 8.38
N ASN A 405 29.30 12.50 7.97
CA ASN A 405 30.10 13.74 7.81
C ASN A 405 29.53 14.71 6.76
N ASN A 406 28.77 14.21 5.79
CA ASN A 406 28.16 15.01 4.73
C ASN A 406 26.68 15.36 5.00
N SER A 407 26.23 15.21 6.24
CA SER A 407 24.85 15.50 6.64
C SER A 407 24.78 16.75 7.50
N ASP A 408 23.58 17.28 7.66
CA ASP A 408 23.31 18.51 8.40
C ASP A 408 22.32 18.29 9.54
N SER A 409 22.51 18.99 10.65
CA SER A 409 21.64 18.99 11.82
C SER A 409 21.17 20.40 12.11
N LYS A 410 19.89 20.65 11.85
CA LYS A 410 19.21 21.94 12.00
C LYS A 410 18.28 21.92 13.20
N LEU A 411 17.86 23.11 13.62
CA LEU A 411 16.89 23.26 14.70
C LEU A 411 15.46 23.04 14.20
N THR A 412 14.62 22.40 14.99
CA THR A 412 13.18 22.27 14.66
C THR A 412 12.47 23.62 14.52
N THR A 413 13.00 24.70 15.09
CA THR A 413 12.49 26.07 14.86
C THR A 413 12.68 26.55 13.43
N THR A 414 13.72 26.08 12.74
CA THR A 414 13.98 26.37 11.32
C THR A 414 13.40 25.31 10.41
N PHE A 415 12.56 24.40 10.94
CA PHE A 415 11.94 23.36 10.13
C PHE A 415 10.98 23.98 9.11
N ASP A 416 11.21 23.60 7.87
CA ASP A 416 10.38 23.88 6.72
C ASP A 416 10.69 22.85 5.62
N LEU A 417 9.74 22.63 4.71
CA LEU A 417 9.88 21.69 3.59
C LEU A 417 9.32 22.32 2.31
N LYS A 418 9.69 21.74 1.17
CA LYS A 418 8.99 21.99 -0.09
C LYS A 418 7.50 21.66 0.05
N ALA A 419 6.64 22.40 -0.66
CA ALA A 419 5.20 22.21 -0.57
C ALA A 419 4.73 20.86 -1.14
N VAL A 420 5.36 20.38 -2.22
CA VAL A 420 5.06 19.08 -2.85
C VAL A 420 6.07 18.05 -2.38
N LEU A 421 5.66 17.20 -1.43
CA LEU A 421 6.51 16.13 -0.91
C LEU A 421 6.57 14.95 -1.87
N ALA A 422 5.40 14.55 -2.40
CA ALA A 422 5.25 13.52 -3.42
C ALA A 422 4.18 13.91 -4.45
N LEU A 423 4.43 13.57 -5.72
CA LEU A 423 3.51 13.66 -6.84
C LEU A 423 3.71 12.40 -7.69
N ASN A 424 2.94 11.36 -7.40
CA ASN A 424 3.16 10.03 -7.93
C ASN A 424 2.04 9.66 -8.91
N LYS A 425 2.39 9.57 -10.20
CA LYS A 425 1.49 9.09 -11.25
C LYS A 425 1.24 7.60 -11.12
N GLN A 426 -0.02 7.17 -11.17
CA GLN A 426 -0.35 5.74 -11.20
C GLN A 426 0.01 5.15 -12.56
N LYS A 427 0.70 4.00 -12.58
CA LYS A 427 1.10 3.33 -13.83
C LYS A 427 -0.09 2.76 -14.61
N GLU A 428 -1.01 2.09 -13.91
CA GLU A 428 -2.15 1.41 -14.52
C GLU A 428 -3.32 2.36 -14.85
N ASN A 429 -3.35 3.54 -14.20
CA ASN A 429 -4.27 4.62 -14.50
C ASN A 429 -3.49 5.94 -14.61
N PRO A 430 -2.88 6.24 -15.78
CA PRO A 430 -1.99 7.39 -15.93
C PRO A 430 -2.65 8.75 -15.72
N ASN A 431 -3.98 8.80 -15.59
CA ASN A 431 -4.69 10.04 -15.27
C ASN A 431 -4.94 10.23 -13.77
N THR A 432 -4.46 9.32 -12.93
CA THR A 432 -4.61 9.41 -11.47
C THR A 432 -3.25 9.62 -10.80
N PHE A 433 -3.20 10.50 -9.81
CA PHE A 433 -1.99 10.79 -9.05
C PHE A 433 -2.24 10.72 -7.54
N HIS A 434 -1.27 10.20 -6.81
CA HIS A 434 -1.19 10.30 -5.35
C HIS A 434 -0.27 11.45 -4.96
N LEU A 435 -0.75 12.32 -4.07
CA LEU A 435 0.00 13.49 -3.62
C LEU A 435 0.18 13.47 -2.11
N ALA A 436 1.37 13.86 -1.67
CA ALA A 436 1.61 14.29 -0.29
C ALA A 436 2.06 15.74 -0.32
N LEU A 437 1.32 16.61 0.35
CA LEU A 437 1.52 18.05 0.38
C LEU A 437 1.84 18.51 1.80
N PHE A 438 2.64 19.57 1.92
CA PHE A 438 3.04 20.17 3.17
C PHE A 438 2.91 21.69 3.11
N ASN A 439 2.37 22.27 4.17
CA ASN A 439 2.47 23.69 4.43
C ASN A 439 2.53 23.88 5.95
N LYS A 440 3.56 24.53 6.48
CA LYS A 440 3.75 24.63 7.93
C LYS A 440 2.57 25.25 8.68
N LEU A 441 1.88 26.22 8.07
CA LEU A 441 0.74 26.94 8.65
C LEU A 441 -0.62 26.31 8.26
N GLY A 442 -0.60 25.37 7.32
CA GLY A 442 -1.80 24.76 6.76
C GLY A 442 -2.50 25.63 5.71
N ASP A 443 -1.78 26.56 5.09
CA ASP A 443 -2.30 27.29 3.93
C ASP A 443 -2.41 26.36 2.72
N ASP A 444 -3.33 26.67 1.81
CA ASP A 444 -3.55 25.93 0.58
C ASP A 444 -2.28 25.84 -0.27
N VAL A 445 -2.09 24.70 -0.94
CA VAL A 445 -0.89 24.41 -1.71
C VAL A 445 -1.19 24.43 -3.20
N THR A 446 -0.41 25.21 -3.95
CA THR A 446 -0.43 25.17 -5.42
C THR A 446 0.55 24.11 -5.93
N VAL A 447 0.08 23.20 -6.76
CA VAL A 447 0.86 22.12 -7.38
C VAL A 447 0.98 22.38 -8.88
N ASP A 448 2.19 22.30 -9.41
CA ASP A 448 2.52 22.44 -10.83
C ASP A 448 2.54 21.06 -11.51
N PHE A 449 1.70 20.87 -12.53
CA PHE A 449 1.57 19.63 -13.29
C PHE A 449 2.24 19.68 -14.68
N LYS A 450 3.03 20.71 -15.00
CA LYS A 450 3.62 20.88 -16.34
C LYS A 450 4.40 19.66 -16.85
N ASP A 451 5.07 18.94 -15.95
CA ASP A 451 5.92 17.80 -16.29
C ASP A 451 5.13 16.47 -16.37
N GLN A 452 3.79 16.51 -16.29
CA GLN A 452 2.94 15.31 -16.21
C GLN A 452 2.28 14.89 -17.52
N ASN A 453 2.56 15.62 -18.62
CA ASN A 453 1.98 15.42 -19.95
C ASN A 453 0.43 15.40 -19.92
N LEU A 454 -0.16 16.40 -19.26
CA LEU A 454 -1.61 16.61 -19.21
C LEU A 454 -2.02 17.68 -20.23
N ASN A 455 -3.23 17.58 -20.76
CA ASN A 455 -3.77 18.55 -21.71
C ASN A 455 -4.54 19.65 -20.98
N ILE A 456 -4.30 20.90 -21.39
CA ILE A 456 -5.15 22.04 -21.00
C ILE A 456 -6.60 21.71 -21.37
N GLY A 457 -7.55 22.05 -20.50
CA GLY A 457 -8.96 21.74 -20.71
C GLY A 457 -9.43 20.39 -20.17
N ASN A 458 -8.51 19.49 -19.75
CA ASN A 458 -8.89 18.30 -19.00
C ASN A 458 -9.65 18.70 -17.72
N THR A 459 -10.77 18.03 -17.44
CA THR A 459 -11.42 18.16 -16.13
C THR A 459 -10.63 17.39 -15.09
N TYR A 460 -10.72 17.81 -13.84
CA TYR A 460 -10.12 17.09 -12.73
C TYR A 460 -11.05 17.05 -11.52
N GLU A 461 -10.87 16.01 -10.72
CA GLU A 461 -11.52 15.82 -9.43
C GLU A 461 -10.45 15.54 -8.37
N ILE A 462 -10.56 16.21 -7.23
CA ILE A 462 -9.67 16.05 -6.09
C ILE A 462 -10.44 15.35 -4.97
N TYR A 463 -9.79 14.35 -4.40
CA TYR A 463 -10.25 13.58 -3.25
C TYR A 463 -9.22 13.72 -2.13
N ASP A 464 -9.71 13.87 -0.89
CA ASP A 464 -8.91 13.66 0.30
C ASP A 464 -8.72 12.15 0.50
N ALA A 465 -7.48 11.68 0.67
CA ALA A 465 -7.24 10.26 0.89
C ALA A 465 -7.89 9.74 2.18
N GLU A 466 -8.11 10.61 3.18
CA GLU A 466 -8.86 10.26 4.40
C GLU A 466 -10.38 10.28 4.19
N ASN A 467 -10.87 10.69 3.02
CA ASN A 467 -12.28 10.62 2.63
C ASN A 467 -12.42 10.31 1.12
N PRO A 468 -11.96 9.13 0.67
CA PRO A 468 -11.68 8.87 -0.75
C PRO A 468 -12.92 8.78 -1.65
N ASN A 469 -14.12 8.85 -1.07
CA ASN A 469 -15.39 8.75 -1.81
C ASN A 469 -16.11 10.11 -1.95
N VAL A 470 -15.46 11.21 -1.57
CA VAL A 470 -16.03 12.55 -1.63
C VAL A 470 -15.11 13.45 -2.45
N ILE A 471 -15.65 14.01 -3.53
CA ILE A 471 -14.99 15.05 -4.30
C ILE A 471 -14.95 16.31 -3.45
N ILE A 472 -13.75 16.74 -3.06
CA ILE A 472 -13.56 17.95 -2.25
C ILE A 472 -13.42 19.20 -3.11
N LYS A 473 -13.02 19.03 -4.37
CA LYS A 473 -12.90 20.09 -5.38
C LYS A 473 -12.85 19.46 -6.77
N SER A 474 -13.48 20.12 -7.73
CA SER A 474 -13.32 19.79 -9.16
C SER A 474 -13.04 21.06 -9.96
N GLY A 475 -12.57 20.90 -11.19
CA GLY A 475 -12.28 22.02 -12.07
C GLY A 475 -11.82 21.60 -13.44
N VAL A 476 -11.31 22.57 -14.20
CA VAL A 476 -10.72 22.39 -15.52
C VAL A 476 -9.27 22.87 -15.45
N LEU A 477 -8.35 22.08 -16.01
CA LEU A 477 -6.93 22.38 -16.02
C LEU A 477 -6.65 23.61 -16.89
N SER A 478 -6.20 24.69 -16.26
CA SER A 478 -5.86 25.98 -16.89
C SER A 478 -4.55 25.94 -17.68
N GLU A 479 -4.28 27.00 -18.45
CA GLU A 479 -3.07 27.14 -19.27
C GLU A 479 -1.76 27.09 -18.47
N ASP A 480 -1.79 27.49 -17.20
CA ASP A 480 -0.61 27.46 -16.33
C ASP A 480 -0.35 26.08 -15.69
N LEU A 481 -1.22 25.10 -15.94
CA LEU A 481 -1.14 23.72 -15.45
C LEU A 481 -1.00 23.60 -13.92
N LYS A 482 -1.51 24.59 -13.18
CA LYS A 482 -1.45 24.64 -11.72
C LYS A 482 -2.81 24.40 -11.08
N ILE A 483 -2.80 23.65 -9.98
CA ILE A 483 -4.01 23.34 -9.22
C ILE A 483 -3.78 23.66 -7.74
N ILE A 484 -4.76 24.33 -7.12
CA ILE A 484 -4.75 24.67 -5.71
C ILE A 484 -5.48 23.60 -4.90
N PHE A 485 -4.79 23.01 -3.94
CA PHE A 485 -5.29 21.98 -3.02
C PHE A 485 -5.64 22.58 -1.65
N PRO A 486 -6.88 22.38 -1.17
CA PRO A 486 -7.31 22.89 0.13
C PRO A 486 -6.68 22.08 1.27
N MET A 487 -5.96 22.74 2.18
CA MET A 487 -5.24 22.04 3.27
C MET A 487 -6.01 21.99 4.60
N GLN A 488 -6.93 22.94 4.83
CA GLN A 488 -7.70 23.07 6.08
C GLN A 488 -8.94 22.15 6.15
N LEU A 489 -8.82 20.90 5.71
CA LEU A 489 -9.92 19.94 5.70
C LEU A 489 -10.21 19.38 7.09
N THR A 490 -11.48 19.38 7.48
CA THR A 490 -11.94 18.84 8.78
C THR A 490 -12.71 17.52 8.66
N ALA A 491 -13.30 17.27 7.49
CA ALA A 491 -14.02 16.03 7.21
C ALA A 491 -13.05 14.87 6.94
N PHE A 492 -13.36 13.69 7.48
CA PHE A 492 -12.72 12.42 7.12
C PHE A 492 -13.63 11.24 7.41
N LYS A 493 -13.38 10.12 6.73
CA LYS A 493 -13.99 8.82 7.00
C LYS A 493 -13.37 8.24 8.28
N LYS A 494 -13.99 8.56 9.42
CA LYS A 494 -13.68 7.93 10.71
C LYS A 494 -13.73 6.40 10.58
N PRO A 495 -12.78 5.65 11.17
CA PRO A 495 -12.90 4.20 11.24
C PRO A 495 -14.25 3.83 11.86
N LEU A 496 -14.95 2.88 11.25
CA LEU A 496 -16.22 2.39 11.78
C LEU A 496 -16.03 1.95 13.23
N HIS A 497 -16.93 2.34 14.13
CA HIS A 497 -16.88 2.00 15.56
C HIS A 497 -15.64 2.54 16.33
N SER A 498 -14.96 3.55 15.79
CA SER A 498 -13.88 4.27 16.51
C SER A 498 -14.37 5.54 17.19
N THR A 499 -13.89 5.78 18.42
CA THR A 499 -14.14 7.02 19.17
C THR A 499 -12.91 7.92 19.30
N LYS A 500 -11.72 7.41 18.98
CA LYS A 500 -10.43 8.09 19.23
C LYS A 500 -9.76 8.66 17.97
N ALA A 501 -10.15 8.21 16.78
CA ALA A 501 -9.52 8.63 15.54
C ALA A 501 -9.66 10.14 15.31
N GLN A 502 -8.63 10.74 14.73
CA GLN A 502 -8.54 12.17 14.46
C GLN A 502 -8.10 12.39 13.02
N LYS A 503 -8.60 13.47 12.41
CA LYS A 503 -8.16 13.95 11.09
C LYS A 503 -6.68 14.34 11.15
N THR A 504 -5.98 14.19 10.04
CA THR A 504 -4.63 14.76 9.88
C THR A 504 -4.69 16.28 10.03
N ILE A 505 -3.78 16.86 10.81
CA ILE A 505 -3.73 18.31 10.96
C ILE A 505 -3.33 18.97 9.62
N SER A 506 -3.83 20.17 9.37
CA SER A 506 -3.78 20.83 8.06
C SER A 506 -2.39 21.16 7.53
N ASN A 507 -1.34 20.98 8.33
CA ASN A 507 0.02 21.18 7.84
C ASN A 507 0.53 20.06 6.90
N PHE A 508 -0.21 18.95 6.83
CA PHE A 508 0.07 17.81 5.97
C PHE A 508 -1.23 17.33 5.34
N GLY A 509 -1.24 17.18 4.01
CA GLY A 509 -2.41 16.75 3.25
C GLY A 509 -2.03 15.62 2.30
N VAL A 510 -2.90 14.62 2.18
CA VAL A 510 -2.72 13.51 1.25
C VAL A 510 -3.94 13.45 0.34
N PHE A 511 -3.69 13.54 -0.96
CA PHE A 511 -4.75 13.68 -1.95
C PHE A 511 -4.62 12.65 -3.06
N ILE A 512 -5.76 12.37 -3.67
CA ILE A 512 -5.86 11.67 -4.94
C ILE A 512 -6.47 12.67 -5.91
N ILE A 513 -5.86 12.84 -7.07
CA ILE A 513 -6.43 13.65 -8.16
C ILE A 513 -6.59 12.77 -9.37
N GLU A 514 -7.75 12.87 -9.99
CA GLU A 514 -8.11 12.16 -11.21
C GLU A 514 -8.39 13.18 -12.31
N PHE A 515 -7.82 12.96 -13.48
CA PHE A 515 -8.08 13.76 -14.67
C PHE A 515 -8.98 12.97 -15.63
N GLU A 516 -9.99 13.62 -16.18
CA GLU A 516 -10.71 13.06 -17.32
C GLU A 516 -10.21 13.75 -18.59
N THR A 517 -9.79 12.94 -19.55
CA THR A 517 -9.50 13.46 -20.89
C THR A 517 -10.79 13.92 -21.53
N GLN A 518 -10.83 15.17 -21.99
CA GLN A 518 -11.85 15.60 -22.94
C GLN A 518 -11.74 14.67 -24.16
N ASN A 519 -12.69 13.74 -24.29
CA ASN A 519 -12.92 13.15 -25.59
C ASN A 519 -13.43 14.29 -26.45
N THR A 520 -12.57 14.87 -27.30
CA THR A 520 -13.09 15.51 -28.50
C THR A 520 -13.91 14.42 -29.18
N ASP A 521 -15.23 14.59 -29.21
CA ASP A 521 -16.17 13.73 -29.91
C ASP A 521 -15.90 13.79 -31.43
N GLU A 522 -14.75 13.27 -31.86
CA GLU A 522 -14.77 12.40 -33.00
C GLU A 522 -15.20 11.05 -32.45
N VAL A 523 -16.44 10.67 -32.77
CA VAL A 523 -16.91 9.29 -32.76
C VAL A 523 -15.96 8.49 -33.66
N SER A 524 -14.78 8.15 -33.14
CA SER A 524 -14.06 6.98 -33.58
C SER A 524 -14.88 5.83 -33.01
N VAL A 525 -15.87 5.41 -33.80
CA VAL A 525 -16.19 3.99 -33.85
C VAL A 525 -14.83 3.33 -34.02
N LYS A 526 -14.24 2.84 -32.92
CA LYS A 526 -13.23 1.78 -32.98
C LYS A 526 -13.95 0.66 -33.68
N LYS A 527 -13.92 0.66 -35.02
CA LYS A 527 -14.22 -0.50 -35.83
C LYS A 527 -13.27 -1.54 -35.26
N LYS A 528 -13.79 -2.45 -34.43
CA LYS A 528 -13.15 -3.73 -34.16
C LYS A 528 -12.65 -4.20 -35.51
N ASP A 529 -11.34 -4.38 -35.65
CA ASP A 529 -10.81 -4.98 -36.87
C ASP A 529 -11.60 -6.26 -37.09
N ASN A 530 -12.34 -6.30 -38.20
CA ASN A 530 -13.14 -7.47 -38.51
C ASN A 530 -12.17 -8.66 -38.66
N ALA A 531 -12.69 -9.88 -38.48
CA ALA A 531 -11.89 -11.09 -38.51
C ALA A 531 -10.96 -11.18 -39.75
N ILE A 532 -11.37 -10.57 -40.86
CA ILE A 532 -10.64 -10.49 -42.12
C ILE A 532 -9.38 -9.62 -42.00
N LYS A 533 -9.47 -8.42 -41.40
CA LYS A 533 -8.29 -7.55 -41.19
C LYS A 533 -7.26 -8.17 -40.25
N ARG A 534 -7.71 -8.88 -39.21
CA ARG A 534 -6.80 -9.61 -38.29
C ARG A 534 -6.10 -10.79 -38.98
N PHE A 535 -6.80 -11.44 -39.90
CA PHE A 535 -6.27 -12.53 -40.73
C PHE A 535 -5.19 -12.05 -41.72
N PHE A 536 -5.41 -10.93 -42.42
CA PHE A 536 -4.41 -10.39 -43.36
C PHE A 536 -3.13 -9.89 -42.66
N ARG A 537 -3.28 -9.27 -41.48
CA ARG A 537 -2.12 -8.81 -40.70
C ARG A 537 -1.25 -9.96 -40.19
N TRP A 538 -1.84 -11.13 -39.94
CA TRP A 538 -1.10 -12.36 -39.58
C TRP A 538 -0.41 -13.01 -40.79
N LEU A 539 -0.97 -12.86 -41.99
CA LEU A 539 -0.34 -13.27 -43.25
C LEU A 539 0.78 -12.33 -43.72
N GLY A 540 1.07 -11.26 -42.99
CA GLY A 540 2.13 -10.30 -43.31
C GLY A 540 1.77 -9.25 -44.37
N PHE A 541 0.48 -8.99 -44.58
CA PHE A 541 -0.03 -7.92 -45.47
C PHE A 541 -0.51 -6.69 -44.69
#